data_AF-A0A9D4XHS2-F1
#
_entry.id   AF-A0A9D4XHS2-F1
#
_cell.length_a   1.000
_cell.length_b   1.000
_cell.length_c   1.000
_cell.angle_alpha   90.00
_cell.angle_beta   90.00
_cell.angle_gamma   90.00
#
_symmetry.space_group_name_H-M   'P 1'
#
loop_
_entity.id
_entity.type
_entity.pdbx_description
1 polymer ?
#
loop_
_entity_poly.entity_id
_entity_poly.type
_entity_poly.pdbx_seq_one_letter_code
_entity_poly.pdbx_strand_id
1 'polypeptide(L)'
;GENPKEEEAVIGFWSGFAWLAGMTVFIALLSEYVVDTIEDASDSWGLSVSFLSIILLPIVGNAAEHAGAIIFAFKNKLDISLGVALGSSTQIAMFVVPLCVTVSWGMGVNMDLN
;
A
#
# COMPACT_ATOMS: atom_id res chain seq x y z
N GLY A 1 31.35 -33.32 6.56
CA GLY A 1 29.90 -33.14 6.40
C GLY A 1 29.66 -31.67 6.29
N GLU A 2 29.70 -31.14 5.08
CA GLU A 2 29.37 -29.74 4.82
C GLU A 2 27.87 -29.70 4.51
N ASN A 3 27.10 -29.07 5.40
CA ASN A 3 25.72 -28.71 5.10
C ASN A 3 25.75 -27.78 3.88
N PRO A 4 24.96 -28.04 2.83
CA PRO A 4 24.80 -27.06 1.77
C PRO A 4 24.16 -25.83 2.41
N LYS A 5 24.83 -24.68 2.27
CA LYS A 5 24.24 -23.38 2.57
C LYS A 5 22.97 -23.32 1.71
N GLU A 6 21.81 -23.21 2.35
CA GLU A 6 20.57 -22.87 1.66
C GLU A 6 20.87 -21.63 0.82
N GLU A 7 20.94 -21.79 -0.51
CA GLU A 7 20.92 -20.65 -1.41
C GLU A 7 19.58 -19.96 -1.15
N GLU A 8 19.59 -18.89 -0.37
CA GLU A 8 18.44 -17.99 -0.27
C GLU A 8 17.99 -17.73 -1.71
N ALA A 9 16.73 -18.01 -2.02
CA ALA A 9 16.22 -17.88 -3.37
C ALA A 9 16.26 -16.40 -3.77
N VAL A 10 17.39 -15.96 -4.32
CA VAL A 10 17.58 -14.59 -4.76
C VAL A 10 16.92 -14.45 -6.12
N ILE A 11 15.78 -13.76 -6.15
CA ILE A 11 15.18 -13.33 -7.41
C ILE A 11 16.21 -12.49 -8.19
N GLY A 12 16.56 -12.94 -9.39
CA GLY A 12 17.45 -12.19 -10.27
C GLY A 12 16.87 -10.81 -10.59
N PHE A 13 17.73 -9.81 -10.81
CA PHE A 13 17.30 -8.42 -11.04
C PHE A 13 16.18 -8.28 -12.08
N TRP A 14 16.34 -8.92 -13.24
CA TRP A 14 15.37 -8.90 -14.32
C TRP A 14 14.05 -9.60 -13.97
N SER A 15 14.12 -10.71 -13.23
CA SER A 15 12.91 -11.36 -12.72
C SER A 15 12.21 -10.51 -11.66
N GLY A 16 12.95 -9.86 -10.77
CA GLY A 16 12.40 -8.96 -9.76
C GLY A 16 11.72 -7.75 -10.41
N PHE A 17 12.36 -7.15 -11.41
CA PHE A 17 11.76 -6.06 -12.19
C PHE A 17 10.48 -6.50 -12.92
N ALA A 18 10.49 -7.68 -13.55
CA ALA A 18 9.32 -8.23 -14.22
C ALA A 18 8.16 -8.47 -13.24
N TRP A 19 8.43 -9.04 -12.06
CA TRP A 19 7.42 -9.22 -11.01
C TRP A 19 6.89 -7.89 -10.48
N LEU A 20 7.76 -6.92 -10.23
CA LEU A 20 7.36 -5.60 -9.76
C LEU A 20 6.42 -4.94 -10.78
N ALA A 21 6.83 -4.83 -12.04
CA ALA A 21 6.03 -4.21 -13.09
C ALA A 21 4.71 -4.96 -13.32
N GLY A 22 4.75 -6.30 -13.36
CA GLY A 22 3.56 -7.13 -13.55
C GLY A 22 2.55 -6.97 -12.42
N MET A 23 3.00 -6.99 -11.16
CA MET A 23 2.13 -6.79 -10.00
C MET A 23 1.60 -5.35 -9.94
N THR A 24 2.40 -4.34 -10.28
CA THR A 24 1.93 -2.95 -10.35
C THR A 24 0.81 -2.78 -11.35
N VAL A 25 0.94 -3.33 -12.57
CA VAL A 25 -0.14 -3.29 -13.58
C VAL A 25 -1.37 -4.04 -13.10
N PHE A 26 -1.19 -5.22 -12.52
CA PHE A 26 -2.29 -6.02 -12.00
C PHE A 26 -3.07 -5.30 -10.89
N ILE A 27 -2.36 -4.70 -9.93
CA ILE A 27 -2.96 -3.90 -8.85
C ILE A 27 -3.64 -2.65 -9.41
N ALA A 28 -3.07 -1.99 -10.42
CA ALA A 28 -3.70 -0.83 -11.06
C ALA A 28 -5.06 -1.18 -11.67
N LEU A 29 -5.15 -2.32 -12.38
CA LEU A 29 -6.43 -2.81 -12.92
C LEU A 29 -7.43 -3.11 -11.80
N LEU A 30 -7.00 -3.79 -10.73
CA LEU A 30 -7.87 -4.07 -9.59
C LEU A 30 -8.32 -2.79 -8.86
N SER A 31 -7.47 -1.78 -8.80
CA SER A 31 -7.78 -0.50 -8.16
C SER A 31 -8.90 0.24 -8.88
N GLU A 32 -8.96 0.16 -10.21
CA GLU A 32 -10.05 0.74 -11.01
C GLU A 32 -11.38 0.08 -10.65
N TYR A 33 -11.44 -1.26 -10.65
CA TYR A 33 -12.63 -1.99 -10.21
C TYR A 33 -13.03 -1.67 -8.77
N VAL A 34 -12.05 -1.55 -7.85
CA VAL A 34 -12.34 -1.20 -6.46
C VAL A 34 -12.98 0.19 -6.37
N VAL A 35 -12.41 1.20 -7.05
CA VAL A 35 -12.94 2.56 -7.04
C VAL A 35 -14.37 2.60 -7.58
N ASP A 36 -14.66 1.90 -8.68
CA ASP A 36 -16.01 1.82 -9.26
C ASP A 36 -17.01 1.20 -8.27
N THR A 37 -16.59 0.18 -7.52
CA THR A 37 -17.46 -0.52 -6.56
C THR A 37 -17.69 0.26 -5.26
N ILE A 38 -16.90 1.29 -4.95
CA ILE A 38 -17.03 2.05 -3.70
C ILE A 38 -18.38 2.77 -3.63
N GLU A 39 -18.87 3.30 -4.75
CA GLU A 39 -20.13 4.05 -4.78
C GLU A 39 -21.33 3.09 -4.60
N ASP A 40 -21.34 1.96 -5.30
CA ASP A 40 -22.33 0.88 -5.10
C ASP A 40 -22.30 0.32 -3.66
N ALA A 41 -21.11 0.15 -3.08
CA ALA A 41 -20.94 -0.31 -1.71
C ALA A 41 -21.43 0.71 -0.69
N SER A 42 -21.21 2.01 -0.95
CA SER A 42 -21.72 3.11 -0.12
C SER A 42 -23.24 3.05 -0.01
N ASP A 43 -23.91 2.91 -1.16
CA ASP A 43 -25.38 2.85 -1.22
C ASP A 43 -25.95 1.56 -0.61
N SER A 44 -25.29 0.42 -0.84
CA SER A 44 -25.75 -0.87 -0.32
C SER A 44 -25.55 -1.01 1.19
N TRP A 45 -24.41 -0.54 1.72
CA TRP A 45 -24.05 -0.70 3.13
C TRP A 45 -24.50 0.50 3.99
N GLY A 46 -24.97 1.58 3.36
CA GLY A 46 -25.38 2.81 4.05
C GLY A 46 -24.20 3.53 4.71
N LEU A 47 -22.99 3.35 4.19
CA LEU A 47 -21.76 3.99 4.67
C LEU A 47 -21.34 5.07 3.68
N SER A 48 -20.74 6.16 4.16
CA SER A 48 -20.29 7.21 3.24
C SER A 48 -19.11 6.75 2.37
N VAL A 49 -19.07 7.21 1.12
CA VAL A 49 -17.91 7.05 0.23
C VAL A 49 -16.62 7.50 0.91
N SER A 50 -16.65 8.59 1.68
CA SER A 50 -15.50 9.06 2.45
C SER A 50 -15.06 8.08 3.53
N PHE A 51 -15.98 7.42 4.24
CA PHE A 51 -15.63 6.40 5.23
C PHE A 51 -14.97 5.18 4.57
N LEU A 52 -15.56 4.67 3.48
CA LEU A 52 -15.00 3.55 2.73
C LEU A 52 -13.60 3.88 2.18
N SER A 53 -13.42 5.08 1.66
CA SER A 53 -12.16 5.52 1.04
C SER A 53 -11.06 5.86 2.05
N ILE A 54 -11.40 6.52 3.17
CA ILE A 54 -10.40 7.00 4.15
C ILE A 54 -10.08 5.94 5.22
N ILE A 55 -11.05 5.08 5.57
CA ILE A 55 -10.87 4.10 6.65
C ILE A 55 -10.67 2.70 6.07
N LEU A 56 -11.61 2.22 5.26
CA LEU A 56 -11.61 0.81 4.85
C LEU A 56 -10.50 0.50 3.83
N LEU A 57 -10.32 1.37 2.83
CA LEU A 57 -9.33 1.17 1.78
C LEU A 57 -7.87 1.13 2.32
N PRO A 58 -7.42 2.05 3.21
CA PRO A 58 -6.05 1.99 3.74
C PRO A 58 -5.80 0.80 4.66
N ILE A 59 -6.83 0.31 5.37
CA ILE A 59 -6.69 -0.92 6.19
C ILE A 59 -6.33 -2.10 5.31
N VAL A 60 -7.04 -2.28 4.19
CA VAL A 60 -6.79 -3.39 3.27
C VAL A 60 -5.48 -3.18 2.51
N GLY A 61 -5.23 -1.97 2.00
CA GLY A 61 -4.03 -1.63 1.24
C GLY A 61 -2.74 -1.82 2.04
N ASN A 62 -2.74 -1.47 3.33
CA ASN A 62 -1.58 -1.57 4.21
C ASN A 62 -1.64 -2.81 5.13
N ALA A 63 -2.56 -3.75 4.88
CA ALA A 63 -2.75 -4.92 5.74
C ALA A 63 -1.48 -5.78 5.84
N ALA A 64 -0.80 -5.99 4.73
CA ALA A 64 0.43 -6.80 4.68
C ALA A 64 1.57 -6.14 5.49
N GLU A 65 1.71 -4.81 5.39
CA GLU A 65 2.71 -4.06 6.17
C GLU A 65 2.41 -4.10 7.66
N HIS A 66 1.15 -3.87 8.05
CA HIS A 66 0.72 -3.96 9.44
C HIS A 66 0.89 -5.38 10.01
N ALA A 67 0.53 -6.41 9.26
CA ALA A 67 0.75 -7.80 9.66
C ALA A 67 2.24 -8.09 9.87
N GLY A 68 3.10 -7.61 8.95
CA GLY A 68 4.55 -7.68 9.09
C GLY A 68 5.06 -7.00 10.36
N ALA A 69 4.62 -5.77 10.62
CA ALA A 69 4.97 -5.02 11.83
C ALA A 69 4.56 -5.76 13.11
N ILE A 70 3.34 -6.31 13.16
CA ILE A 70 2.86 -7.12 14.28
C ILE A 70 3.72 -8.37 14.48
N ILE A 71 4.08 -9.08 13.40
CA ILE A 71 4.96 -10.25 13.48
C ILE A 71 6.34 -9.88 14.03
N PHE A 72 6.92 -8.74 13.60
CA PHE A 72 8.19 -8.26 14.14
C PHE A 72 8.09 -7.84 15.60
N ALA A 73 6.97 -7.24 16.00
CA ALA A 73 6.69 -6.91 17.40
C ALA A 73 6.62 -8.18 18.27
N PHE A 74 5.93 -9.24 17.83
CA PHE A 74 5.91 -10.54 18.54
C PHE A 74 7.29 -11.19 18.66
N LYS A 75 8.21 -10.91 17.73
CA LYS A 75 9.62 -11.34 17.79
C LYS A 75 10.49 -10.43 18.67
N ASN A 76 9.89 -9.55 19.46
CA ASN A 76 10.55 -8.56 20.32
C ASN A 76 11.50 -7.63 19.54
N LYS A 77 11.17 -7.33 18.27
CA LYS A 77 11.90 -6.39 17.40
C LYS A 77 11.09 -5.10 17.23
N LEU A 78 10.83 -4.42 18.34
CA LEU A 78 9.99 -3.21 18.34
C LEU A 78 10.57 -2.08 17.49
N ASP A 79 11.89 -1.95 17.39
CA ASP A 79 12.54 -0.93 16.54
C ASP A 79 12.18 -1.11 15.07
N ILE A 80 12.12 -2.36 14.59
CA ILE A 80 11.72 -2.68 13.21
C ILE A 80 10.22 -2.37 13.02
N SER A 81 9.39 -2.77 13.98
CA SER A 81 7.94 -2.51 13.92
C SER A 81 7.64 -1.01 13.88
N LEU A 82 8.31 -0.21 14.73
CA LEU A 82 8.18 1.25 14.76
C LEU A 82 8.74 1.87 13.48
N GLY A 83 9.86 1.35 12.96
CA GLY A 83 10.44 1.78 11.69
C GLY A 83 9.48 1.60 10.51
N VAL A 84 8.79 0.45 10.43
CA VAL A 84 7.77 0.19 9.39
C VAL A 84 6.60 1.18 9.53
N ALA A 85 6.04 1.34 10.73
CA ALA A 85 4.89 2.19 10.95
C ALA A 85 5.19 3.69 10.69
N LEU A 86 6.28 4.21 11.26
CA LEU A 86 6.69 5.60 11.09
C LEU A 86 7.14 5.88 9.65
N GLY A 87 7.84 4.92 9.03
CA GLY A 87 8.28 5.03 7.63
C GLY A 87 7.10 5.15 6.67
N SER A 88 6.14 4.23 6.76
CA SER A 88 4.92 4.23 5.92
C SER A 88 4.09 5.51 6.13
N SER A 89 3.86 5.94 7.37
CA SER A 89 3.14 7.18 7.66
C SER A 89 3.85 8.43 7.13
N THR A 90 5.18 8.51 7.32
CA THR A 90 5.98 9.66 6.83
C THR A 90 5.98 9.69 5.31
N GLN A 91 6.09 8.54 4.64
CA GLN A 91 6.04 8.46 3.18
C GLN A 91 4.70 8.95 2.63
N ILE A 92 3.59 8.53 3.25
CA ILE A 92 2.25 8.97 2.83
C ILE A 92 2.12 10.50 3.01
N ALA A 93 2.49 11.01 4.19
CA ALA A 93 2.33 12.43 4.51
C ALA A 93 3.25 13.35 3.70
N MET A 94 4.52 12.97 3.53
CA MET A 94 5.55 13.84 2.95
C MET A 94 5.71 13.68 1.44
N PHE A 95 5.27 12.55 0.87
CA PHE A 95 5.47 12.26 -0.55
C PHE A 95 4.16 11.96 -1.27
N VAL A 96 3.38 10.98 -0.81
CA VAL A 96 2.20 10.52 -1.55
C VAL A 96 1.16 11.63 -1.66
N VAL A 97 0.75 12.25 -0.54
CA VAL A 97 -0.29 13.29 -0.55
C VAL A 97 0.14 14.53 -1.38
N PRO A 98 1.34 15.12 -1.18
CA PRO A 98 1.78 16.24 -2.00
C PRO A 98 1.91 15.91 -3.50
N LEU A 99 2.35 14.68 -3.83
CA LEU A 99 2.43 14.23 -5.21
C LEU A 99 1.03 14.11 -5.84
N CYS A 100 0.06 13.55 -5.12
CA CYS A 100 -1.34 13.46 -5.56
C CYS A 100 -1.94 14.84 -5.86
N VAL A 101 -1.70 15.84 -5.01
CA VAL A 101 -2.15 17.22 -5.24
C VAL A 101 -1.50 17.80 -6.50
N THR A 102 -0.18 17.62 -6.65
CA THR A 102 0.57 18.15 -7.81
C THR A 102 0.12 17.51 -9.12
N VAL A 103 -0.13 16.19 -9.14
CA VAL A 103 -0.65 15.47 -10.31
C VAL A 103 -2.07 15.92 -10.63
N SER A 104 -2.92 16.09 -9.62
CA SER A 104 -4.30 16.57 -9.78
C SER A 104 -4.34 17.95 -10.45
N TRP A 105 -3.46 18.87 -10.07
CA TRP A 105 -3.32 20.17 -10.73
C TRP A 105 -2.94 20.04 -12.20
N GLY A 106 -2.02 19.12 -12.54
CA GLY A 106 -1.65 18.82 -13.92
C GLY A 106 -2.81 18.25 -14.76
N MET A 107 -3.75 17.55 -14.11
CA MET A 107 -4.96 17.00 -14.73
C MET A 107 -6.14 17.97 -14.75
N GLY A 108 -5.99 19.17 -14.18
CA GLY A 108 -7.08 20.16 -14.06
C GLY A 108 -8.13 19.82 -12.99
N VAL A 109 -7.83 18.87 -12.10
CA VAL A 109 -8.68 18.50 -10.97
C VAL A 109 -8.27 19.36 -9.76
N ASN A 110 -9.24 20.07 -9.17
CA ASN A 110 -9.01 20.84 -7.96
C ASN A 110 -8.99 19.91 -6.74
N MET A 111 -7.80 19.43 -6.40
CA MET A 111 -7.49 18.79 -5.13
C MET A 111 -6.67 19.77 -4.29
N ASP A 112 -7.06 19.96 -3.04
CA ASP A 112 -6.31 20.72 -2.05
C ASP A 112 -6.02 19.84 -0.82
N LEU A 113 -5.34 20.42 0.18
CA LEU A 113 -4.95 19.73 1.41
C LEU A 113 -5.92 20.00 2.57
N ASN A 114 -7.08 20.60 2.29
CA ASN A 114 -7.97 21.18 3.31
C ASN A 114 -9.22 20.33 3.59
#